data_AF-A0A9E4REK1-F1
#
_entry.id   AF-A0A9E4REK1-F1
#
_cell.length_a   1.000
_cell.length_b   1.000
_cell.length_c   1.000
_cell.angle_alpha   90.00
_cell.angle_beta   90.00
_cell.angle_gamma   90.00
#
_symmetry.space_group_name_H-M   'P 1'
#
loop_
_entity.id
_entity.type
_entity.pdbx_description
1 polymer ?
#
loop_
_entity_poly.entity_id
_entity_poly.type
_entity_poly.pdbx_seq_one_letter_code
_entity_poly.pdbx_strand_id
1 'polypeptide(L)'
;MNVRTAVIPAAGYGTRFLPVSKAVPKEMLPLVDRPVIQYAVEQAVEAGIERVVLVTSAGKGATEEYFAIAPALEAALERRGHAKLDEVRRVSRMVELVPVTQAEPLGLGHAVLCARDAVGGEPFVVYLPDEIVLAEPSVTRQLLDASERLGGSVAGVIEV
;
A
#
# COMPACT_ATOMS: atom_id res chain seq x y z
N MET A 1 -12.10 10.43 14.96
CA MET A 1 -10.84 10.94 14.41
C MET A 1 -10.84 10.59 12.93
N ASN A 2 -10.76 11.56 12.01
CA ASN A 2 -10.87 11.23 10.59
C ASN A 2 -9.48 10.90 10.02
N VAL A 3 -9.16 9.61 9.89
CA VAL A 3 -7.88 9.15 9.35
C VAL A 3 -8.00 9.01 7.83
N ARG A 4 -7.30 9.87 7.09
CA ARG A 4 -7.41 9.96 5.62
C ARG A 4 -6.19 9.44 4.87
N THR A 5 -5.09 9.19 5.59
CA THR A 5 -3.78 8.83 5.03
C THR A 5 -3.31 7.47 5.56
N ALA A 6 -2.84 6.61 4.65
CA ALA A 6 -2.08 5.41 4.97
C ALA A 6 -0.61 5.57 4.58
N VAL A 7 0.30 5.00 5.35
CA VAL A 7 1.71 4.87 5.02
C VAL A 7 2.00 3.40 4.76
N ILE A 8 2.57 3.09 3.60
CA ILE A 8 2.96 1.73 3.20
C ILE A 8 4.47 1.68 2.99
N PRO A 9 5.23 1.10 3.93
CA PRO A 9 6.66 0.88 3.77
C PRO A 9 6.95 -0.29 2.82
N ALA A 10 7.50 0.01 1.66
CA ALA A 10 7.82 -0.92 0.59
C ALA A 10 9.28 -0.80 0.10
N ALA A 11 10.19 -0.23 0.89
CA ALA A 11 11.56 0.08 0.48
C ALA A 11 12.59 -1.06 0.69
N GLY A 12 12.26 -2.11 1.46
CA GLY A 12 13.21 -3.15 1.86
C GLY A 12 13.55 -4.16 0.75
N TYR A 13 14.73 -4.78 0.80
CA TYR A 13 15.19 -5.71 -0.26
C TYR A 13 14.43 -7.03 -0.39
N GLY A 14 13.60 -7.40 0.59
CA GLY A 14 12.84 -8.67 0.54
C GLY A 14 13.75 -9.91 0.45
N THR A 15 14.83 -9.96 1.23
CA THR A 15 15.86 -11.00 1.12
C THR A 15 15.34 -12.43 1.34
N ARG A 16 14.25 -12.60 2.09
CA ARG A 16 13.56 -13.89 2.28
C ARG A 16 12.96 -14.46 0.98
N PHE A 17 12.76 -13.61 -0.03
CA PHE A 17 12.19 -13.96 -1.32
C PHE A 17 13.26 -14.04 -2.43
N LEU A 18 14.56 -14.06 -2.09
CA LEU A 18 15.57 -14.30 -3.11
C LEU A 18 15.41 -15.71 -3.71
N PRO A 19 15.61 -15.88 -5.04
CA PRO A 19 16.18 -14.91 -5.97
C PRO A 19 15.16 -13.96 -6.62
N VAL A 20 13.85 -14.15 -6.46
CA VAL A 20 12.84 -13.36 -7.19
C VAL A 20 12.92 -11.87 -6.84
N SER A 21 13.18 -11.57 -5.55
CA SER A 21 13.31 -10.21 -5.04
C SER A 21 14.52 -9.42 -5.56
N LYS A 22 15.41 -10.07 -6.32
CA LYS A 22 16.50 -9.39 -7.04
C LYS A 22 15.98 -8.38 -8.06
N ALA A 23 14.83 -8.64 -8.67
CA ALA A 23 14.26 -7.80 -9.73
C ALA A 23 12.78 -7.43 -9.51
N VAL A 24 12.03 -8.26 -8.78
CA VAL A 24 10.62 -8.03 -8.49
C VAL A 24 10.47 -7.63 -7.02
N PRO A 25 10.00 -6.43 -6.69
CA PRO A 25 9.74 -6.06 -5.30
C PRO A 25 8.86 -7.11 -4.61
N LYS A 26 9.14 -7.48 -3.35
CA LYS A 26 8.33 -8.51 -2.65
C LYS A 26 6.85 -8.11 -2.58
N GLU A 27 6.58 -6.81 -2.55
CA GLU A 27 5.25 -6.20 -2.52
C GLU A 27 4.46 -6.41 -3.84
N MET A 28 5.17 -6.72 -4.92
CA MET A 28 4.62 -7.02 -6.25
C MET A 28 4.41 -8.53 -6.47
N LEU A 29 4.71 -9.37 -5.49
CA LEU A 29 4.46 -10.80 -5.62
C LEU A 29 2.95 -11.08 -5.70
N PRO A 30 2.50 -11.84 -6.71
CA PRO A 30 1.08 -12.05 -6.92
C PRO A 30 0.51 -13.05 -5.92
N LEU A 31 -0.67 -12.72 -5.40
CA LEU A 31 -1.62 -13.70 -4.89
C LEU A 31 -2.72 -13.86 -5.92
N VAL A 32 -2.71 -15.01 -6.59
CA VAL A 32 -3.55 -15.28 -7.76
C VAL A 32 -3.22 -14.29 -8.88
N ASP A 33 -3.96 -13.20 -9.03
CA ASP A 33 -3.83 -12.23 -10.12
C ASP A 33 -3.56 -10.79 -9.65
N ARG A 34 -3.40 -10.56 -8.34
CA ARG A 34 -3.15 -9.24 -7.75
C ARG A 34 -1.88 -9.25 -6.90
N PRO A 35 -1.03 -8.21 -6.95
CA PRO A 35 0.12 -8.12 -6.08
C PRO A 35 -0.31 -7.91 -4.62
N VAL A 36 0.48 -8.42 -3.67
CA VAL A 36 0.17 -8.28 -2.23
C VAL A 36 -0.08 -6.84 -1.79
N ILE A 37 0.62 -5.85 -2.37
CA ILE A 37 0.42 -4.43 -2.05
C ILE A 37 -0.99 -3.92 -2.38
N GLN A 38 -1.65 -4.47 -3.41
CA GLN A 38 -3.01 -4.06 -3.75
C GLN A 38 -3.99 -4.38 -2.62
N TYR A 39 -3.80 -5.51 -1.92
CA TYR A 39 -4.66 -5.89 -0.79
C TYR A 39 -4.56 -4.88 0.35
N ALA A 40 -3.35 -4.38 0.65
CA ALA A 40 -3.17 -3.34 1.66
C ALA A 40 -3.87 -2.02 1.26
N VAL A 41 -3.79 -1.64 -0.02
CA VAL A 41 -4.49 -0.44 -0.53
C VAL A 41 -6.01 -0.62 -0.53
N GLU A 42 -6.52 -1.79 -0.92
CA GLU A 42 -7.96 -2.08 -0.90
C GLU A 42 -8.51 -2.03 0.54
N GLN A 43 -7.79 -2.59 1.52
CA GLN A 43 -8.15 -2.49 2.94
C GLN A 43 -8.14 -1.04 3.45
N ALA A 44 -7.22 -0.21 2.95
CA ALA A 44 -7.22 1.21 3.26
C ALA A 44 -8.46 1.91 2.70
N VAL A 45 -8.80 1.66 1.43
CA VAL A 45 -10.00 2.22 0.79
C VAL A 45 -11.28 1.79 1.50
N GLU A 46 -11.40 0.52 1.89
CA GLU A 46 -12.55 0.01 2.67
C GLU A 46 -12.70 0.71 4.03
N ALA A 47 -11.59 1.16 4.62
CA ALA A 47 -11.58 1.92 5.86
C ALA A 47 -11.83 3.43 5.67
N GLY A 48 -12.06 3.90 4.44
CA GLY A 48 -12.30 5.32 4.11
C GLY A 48 -11.02 6.14 3.93
N ILE A 49 -9.86 5.50 3.77
CA ILE A 49 -8.60 6.18 3.46
C ILE A 49 -8.55 6.50 1.97
N GLU A 50 -8.25 7.75 1.64
CA GLU A 50 -8.24 8.26 0.26
C GLU A 50 -6.82 8.46 -0.28
N ARG A 51 -5.82 8.57 0.62
CA ARG A 51 -4.43 8.89 0.28
C ARG A 51 -3.46 7.85 0.81
N VAL A 52 -2.53 7.40 -0.03
CA VAL A 52 -1.51 6.42 0.33
C VAL A 52 -0.13 7.01 0.09
N VAL A 53 0.64 7.17 1.17
CA VAL A 53 2.06 7.48 1.11
C VAL A 53 2.85 6.17 0.97
N LEU A 54 3.34 5.92 -0.24
CA LEU A 54 4.14 4.73 -0.54
C LEU A 54 5.62 5.05 -0.30
N VAL A 55 6.19 4.46 0.74
CA VAL A 55 7.62 4.63 1.04
C VAL A 55 8.42 3.57 0.28
N THR A 56 9.09 3.98 -0.79
CA THR A 56 9.79 3.12 -1.75
C THR A 56 11.31 3.34 -1.69
N SER A 57 12.08 2.66 -2.54
CA SER A 57 13.53 2.84 -2.68
C SER A 57 13.97 2.81 -4.14
N ALA A 58 15.21 3.22 -4.40
CA ALA A 58 15.77 3.19 -5.76
C ALA A 58 15.71 1.76 -6.34
N GLY A 59 15.18 1.63 -7.56
CA GLY A 59 15.03 0.34 -8.25
C GLY A 59 13.68 -0.37 -8.02
N LYS A 60 12.77 0.21 -7.22
CA LYS A 60 11.43 -0.36 -6.97
C LYS A 60 10.29 0.35 -7.71
N GLY A 61 10.55 1.02 -8.83
CA GLY A 61 9.54 1.78 -9.58
C GLY A 61 8.28 0.99 -9.98
N ALA A 62 8.38 -0.34 -10.08
CA ALA A 62 7.24 -1.21 -10.37
C ALA A 62 6.07 -1.09 -9.37
N THR A 63 6.34 -0.78 -8.09
CA THR A 63 5.26 -0.59 -7.10
C THR A 63 4.48 0.69 -7.35
N GLU A 64 5.15 1.77 -7.76
CA GLU A 64 4.51 3.04 -8.12
C GLU A 64 3.78 2.93 -9.45
N GLU A 65 4.43 2.33 -10.45
CA GLU A 65 3.91 2.17 -11.81
C GLU A 65 2.64 1.30 -11.84
N TYR A 66 2.52 0.32 -10.93
CA TYR A 66 1.33 -0.51 -10.79
C TYR A 66 0.06 0.28 -10.51
N PHE A 67 0.15 1.34 -9.70
CA PHE A 67 -0.97 2.22 -9.37
C PHE A 67 -1.05 3.47 -10.26
N ALA A 68 -0.12 3.62 -11.21
CA ALA A 68 -0.16 4.73 -12.15
C ALA A 68 -1.19 4.47 -13.27
N ILE A 69 -1.63 5.54 -13.92
CA ILE A 69 -2.41 5.43 -15.17
C ILE A 69 -1.50 4.83 -16.25
N ALA A 70 -2.04 3.90 -17.05
CA ALA A 70 -1.28 3.22 -18.11
C ALA A 70 -1.92 3.46 -19.49
N PRO A 71 -1.79 4.67 -20.10
CA PRO A 71 -2.57 5.05 -21.27
C PRO A 71 -2.40 4.11 -22.47
N ALA A 72 -1.17 3.63 -22.69
CA ALA A 72 -0.87 2.72 -23.79
C ALA A 72 -1.55 1.35 -23.60
N LEU A 73 -1.57 0.83 -22.37
CA LEU A 73 -2.24 -0.42 -22.02
C LEU A 73 -3.77 -0.26 -22.11
N GLU A 74 -4.31 0.81 -21.51
CA GLU A 74 -5.75 1.11 -21.55
C GLU A 74 -6.26 1.21 -22.99
N ALA A 75 -5.60 1.98 -23.85
CA ALA A 75 -5.97 2.10 -25.26
C ALA A 75 -5.88 0.76 -26.02
N ALA A 76 -4.90 -0.08 -25.68
CA ALA A 76 -4.77 -1.40 -26.29
C ALA A 76 -5.90 -2.36 -25.87
N LEU A 77 -6.30 -2.33 -24.59
CA LEU A 77 -7.39 -3.12 -24.05
C LEU A 77 -8.76 -2.65 -24.59
N GLU A 78 -8.96 -1.33 -24.68
CA GLU A 78 -10.17 -0.71 -25.21
C GLU A 78 -10.40 -1.08 -26.69
N ARG A 79 -9.36 -0.96 -27.53
CA ARG A 79 -9.43 -1.40 -28.95
C ARG A 79 -9.77 -2.88 -29.11
N ARG A 80 -9.41 -3.72 -28.13
CA ARG A 80 -9.67 -5.17 -28.14
C ARG A 80 -10.99 -5.55 -27.47
N GLY A 81 -11.71 -4.61 -26.86
CA GLY A 81 -12.91 -4.90 -26.05
C GLY A 81 -12.59 -5.83 -24.87
N HIS A 82 -11.40 -5.71 -24.27
CA HIS A 82 -10.95 -6.64 -23.25
C HIS A 82 -11.72 -6.46 -21.92
N ALA A 83 -12.25 -7.56 -21.36
CA ALA A 83 -13.11 -7.54 -20.19
C ALA A 83 -12.48 -6.92 -18.91
N LYS A 84 -11.15 -6.97 -18.79
CA LYS A 84 -10.41 -6.42 -17.64
C LYS A 84 -10.04 -4.92 -17.74
N LEU A 85 -10.53 -4.17 -18.75
CA LEU A 85 -10.20 -2.74 -18.87
C LEU A 85 -10.61 -1.93 -17.63
N ASP A 86 -11.80 -2.19 -17.09
CA ASP A 86 -12.30 -1.47 -15.91
C ASP A 86 -11.51 -1.82 -14.65
N GLU A 87 -11.02 -3.06 -14.54
CA GLU A 87 -10.15 -3.49 -13.44
C GLU A 87 -8.83 -2.71 -13.46
N VAL A 88 -8.19 -2.58 -14.63
CA VAL A 88 -6.96 -1.79 -14.79
C VAL A 88 -7.19 -0.32 -14.42
N ARG A 89 -8.26 0.29 -14.92
CA ARG A 89 -8.61 1.69 -14.59
C ARG A 89 -8.93 1.89 -13.12
N ARG A 90 -9.54 0.90 -12.46
CA ARG A 90 -9.84 0.93 -11.02
C ARG A 90 -8.56 0.99 -10.20
N VAL A 91 -7.53 0.24 -10.59
CA VAL A 91 -6.24 0.23 -9.87
C VAL A 91 -5.61 1.63 -9.85
N SER A 92 -5.66 2.36 -10.95
CA SER A 92 -5.08 3.71 -11.01
C SER A 92 -5.92 4.81 -10.34
N ARG A 93 -7.15 4.50 -9.91
CA ARG A 93 -8.11 5.47 -9.38
C ARG A 93 -8.54 5.19 -7.94
N MET A 94 -8.07 4.10 -7.34
CA MET A 94 -8.53 3.69 -6.01
C MET A 94 -8.06 4.62 -4.89
N VAL A 95 -6.89 5.25 -5.03
CA VAL A 95 -6.30 6.18 -4.05
C VAL A 95 -5.45 7.25 -4.72
N GLU A 96 -5.24 8.37 -4.03
CA GLU A 96 -4.14 9.29 -4.31
C GLU A 96 -2.83 8.68 -3.80
N LEU A 97 -1.96 8.21 -4.71
CA LEU A 97 -0.65 7.67 -4.36
C LEU A 97 0.40 8.78 -4.29
N VAL A 98 1.13 8.85 -3.18
CA VAL A 98 2.23 9.78 -2.94
C VAL A 98 3.52 9.00 -2.71
N PRO A 99 4.42 8.89 -3.69
CA PRO A 99 5.68 8.19 -3.50
C PRO A 99 6.65 9.02 -2.66
N VAL A 100 7.30 8.35 -1.72
CA VAL A 100 8.37 8.92 -0.88
C VAL A 100 9.56 7.97 -0.92
N THR A 101 10.74 8.49 -1.20
CA THR A 101 11.95 7.66 -1.27
C THR A 101 12.62 7.51 0.10
N GLN A 102 12.75 6.28 0.56
CA GLN A 102 13.71 5.91 1.61
C GLN A 102 15.06 5.62 0.94
N ALA A 103 16.02 6.54 1.10
CA ALA A 103 17.34 6.44 0.47
C ALA A 103 18.17 5.25 1.00
N GLU A 104 18.08 4.99 2.31
CA GLU A 104 18.79 3.90 2.97
C GLU A 104 17.82 3.03 3.78
N PRO A 105 17.93 1.69 3.70
CA PRO A 105 17.02 0.76 4.36
C PRO A 105 17.33 0.63 5.86
N LEU A 106 17.21 1.72 6.61
CA LEU A 106 17.49 1.82 8.06
C LEU A 106 16.34 1.28 8.94
N GLY A 107 15.42 0.49 8.35
CA GLY A 107 14.32 -0.15 9.04
C GLY A 107 12.98 0.59 8.96
N LEU A 108 11.97 0.00 9.60
CA LEU A 108 10.57 0.43 9.55
C LEU A 108 10.36 1.84 10.12
N GLY A 109 10.93 2.12 11.30
CA GLY A 109 10.81 3.44 11.92
C GLY A 109 11.37 4.56 11.05
N HIS A 110 12.50 4.32 10.39
CA HIS A 110 13.06 5.26 9.41
C HIS A 110 12.13 5.44 8.20
N ALA A 111 11.51 4.36 7.70
CA ALA A 111 10.58 4.45 6.58
C ALA A 111 9.36 5.32 6.93
N VAL A 112 8.78 5.13 8.11
CA VAL A 112 7.68 5.96 8.60
C VAL A 112 8.14 7.42 8.80
N LEU A 113 9.37 7.64 9.28
CA LEU A 113 9.93 9.00 9.39
C LEU A 113 10.10 9.69 8.04
N CYS A 114 10.49 8.97 6.98
CA CYS A 114 10.57 9.53 5.63
C CYS A 114 9.21 10.09 5.16
N ALA A 115 8.10 9.49 5.60
CA ALA A 115 6.75 9.93 5.26
C ALA A 115 6.28 11.18 6.02
N ARG A 116 7.04 11.70 6.99
CA ARG A 116 6.63 12.80 7.90
C ARG A 116 6.03 13.99 7.16
N ASP A 117 6.74 14.50 6.16
CA ASP A 117 6.35 15.71 5.45
C ASP A 117 5.14 15.45 4.53
N ALA A 118 5.03 14.23 3.97
CA ALA A 118 3.90 13.82 3.15
C ALA A 118 2.62 13.63 4.00
N VAL A 119 2.75 13.09 5.21
CA VAL A 119 1.64 12.92 6.17
C VAL A 119 1.16 14.26 6.74
N GLY A 120 2.07 15.21 6.99
CA GLY A 120 1.69 16.58 7.37
C GLY A 120 1.18 16.75 8.81
N GLY A 121 1.50 15.81 9.72
CA GLY A 121 1.10 15.89 11.13
C GLY A 121 -0.34 15.43 11.41
N GLU A 122 -1.04 14.90 10.42
CA GLU A 122 -2.34 14.26 10.59
C GLU A 122 -2.20 12.83 11.14
N PRO A 123 -3.24 12.27 11.80
CA PRO A 123 -3.26 10.85 12.15
C PRO A 123 -3.27 9.99 10.88
N PHE A 124 -2.57 8.86 10.94
CA PHE A 124 -2.38 7.96 9.79
C PHE A 124 -2.35 6.51 10.24
N VAL A 125 -2.62 5.60 9.30
CA VAL A 125 -2.43 4.15 9.50
C VAL A 125 -1.12 3.72 8.85
N VAL A 126 -0.41 2.77 9.47
CA VAL A 126 0.73 2.10 8.83
C VAL A 126 0.30 0.70 8.44
N TYR A 127 0.50 0.33 7.17
CA TYR A 127 0.30 -1.04 6.69
C TYR A 127 1.65 -1.67 6.36
N LEU A 128 1.85 -2.90 6.80
CA LEU A 128 2.97 -3.73 6.34
C LEU A 128 2.47 -4.55 5.13
N PRO A 129 2.94 -4.28 3.90
CA PRO A 129 2.35 -4.86 2.69
C PRO A 129 2.58 -6.37 2.53
N ASP A 130 3.46 -6.96 3.34
CA ASP A 130 3.68 -8.41 3.41
C ASP A 130 2.81 -9.13 4.46
N GLU A 131 1.97 -8.39 5.21
CA GLU A 131 0.99 -8.97 6.12
C GLU A 131 -0.42 -8.82 5.54
N ILE A 132 -1.07 -9.97 5.33
CA ILE A 132 -2.46 -10.01 4.87
C ILE A 132 -3.29 -10.60 5.99
N VAL A 133 -4.07 -9.74 6.62
CA VAL A 133 -4.97 -10.14 7.69
C VAL A 133 -6.40 -10.04 7.18
N LEU A 134 -7.12 -11.15 7.26
CA LEU A 134 -8.53 -11.24 6.89
C LEU A 134 -9.38 -11.20 8.16
N ALA A 135 -10.26 -10.21 8.26
CA ALA A 135 -11.17 -10.05 9.37
C ALA A 135 -12.43 -9.29 8.94
N GLU A 136 -13.55 -9.59 9.60
CA GLU A 136 -14.81 -8.84 9.45
C GLU A 136 -15.30 -8.40 10.84
N PRO A 137 -15.38 -7.08 11.13
CA PRO A 137 -14.97 -5.95 10.29
C PRO A 137 -13.46 -5.93 10.03
N SER A 138 -13.00 -5.20 9.00
CA SER A 138 -11.56 -5.17 8.64
C SER A 138 -10.67 -4.76 9.82
N VAL A 139 -9.43 -5.27 9.85
CA VAL A 139 -8.48 -4.95 10.94
C VAL A 139 -8.30 -3.45 11.09
N THR A 140 -8.18 -2.71 9.99
CA THR A 140 -8.09 -1.26 10.01
C THR A 140 -9.32 -0.64 10.67
N ARG A 141 -10.53 -1.10 10.32
CA ARG A 141 -11.75 -0.58 10.96
C ARG A 141 -11.73 -0.81 12.47
N GLN A 142 -11.36 -2.02 12.92
CA GLN A 142 -11.22 -2.34 14.34
C GLN A 142 -10.21 -1.42 15.05
N LEU A 143 -9.07 -1.15 14.41
CA LEU A 143 -8.05 -0.24 14.94
C LEU A 143 -8.55 1.20 15.01
N LEU A 144 -9.24 1.68 13.97
CA LEU A 144 -9.82 3.03 13.96
C LEU A 144 -10.87 3.17 15.08
N ASP A 145 -11.79 2.21 15.22
CA ASP A 145 -12.80 2.21 16.29
C ASP A 145 -12.15 2.16 17.68
N ALA A 146 -11.07 1.39 17.85
CA ALA A 146 -10.32 1.33 19.10
C ALA A 146 -9.62 2.66 19.41
N SER A 147 -8.97 3.28 18.42
CA SER A 147 -8.31 4.58 18.57
C SER A 147 -9.30 5.70 18.89
N GLU A 148 -10.49 5.69 18.26
CA GLU A 148 -11.56 6.65 18.55
C GLU A 148 -12.08 6.51 19.98
N ARG A 149 -12.22 5.27 20.47
CA ARG A 149 -12.74 4.99 21.82
C ARG A 149 -11.72 5.26 22.92
N LEU A 150 -10.47 4.86 22.73
CA LEU A 150 -9.43 4.90 23.76
C LEU A 150 -8.58 6.17 23.71
N GLY A 151 -8.54 6.83 22.55
CA GLY A 151 -7.57 7.89 22.26
C GLY A 151 -6.16 7.35 22.03
N GLY A 152 -5.38 8.09 21.25
CA GLY A 152 -3.97 7.78 21.00
C GLY A 152 -3.73 6.65 19.99
N SER A 153 -2.49 6.14 20.00
CA SER A 153 -2.01 5.14 19.05
C SER A 153 -2.43 3.73 19.47
N VAL A 154 -2.82 2.93 18.48
CA VAL A 154 -3.16 1.52 18.65
C VAL A 154 -2.31 0.66 17.72
N ALA A 155 -2.08 -0.59 18.10
CA ALA A 155 -1.38 -1.57 17.27
C ALA A 155 -2.18 -2.87 17.21
N GLY A 156 -2.23 -3.47 16.02
CA GLY A 156 -2.78 -4.82 15.84
C GLY A 156 -1.79 -5.85 16.35
N VAL A 157 -2.29 -6.89 17.01
CA VAL A 157 -1.50 -8.05 17.46
C VAL A 157 -2.19 -9.33 17.03
N ILE A 158 -1.41 -10.37 16.79
CA ILE A 158 -1.88 -11.72 16.49
C ILE A 158 -1.39 -12.63 17.61
N GLU A 159 -2.27 -13.50 18.12
CA GLU A 159 -1.88 -14.54 19.07
C GLU A 159 -0.98 -15.56 18.38
N VAL A 160 0.18 -15.85 18.97
CA VAL A 160 1.23 -16.73 18.41
C VAL A 160 1.29 -18.03 19.19
#